data_AF-A0A4Q7KJ60-F1
#
_entry.id   AF-A0A4Q7KJ60-F1
#
_cell.length_a   1.000
_cell.length_b   1.000
_cell.length_c   1.000
_cell.angle_alpha   90.00
_cell.angle_beta   90.00
_cell.angle_gamma   90.00
#
_symmetry.space_group_name_H-M   'P 1'
#
loop_
_entity.id
_entity.type
_entity.pdbx_description
1 polymer ?
#
loop_
_entity_poly.entity_id
_entity_poly.type
_entity_poly.pdbx_seq_one_letter_code
_entity_poly.pdbx_strand_id
1 'polypeptide(L)' 'MTTTAALTRLDRCDGCSAAAAHLVVLPEGELMFCGHHARKHGARLRELGAIVIPEGSAVDPTTAIEEGP' A
#
# COMPACT_ATOMS: atom_id res chain seq x y z
N MET A 1 -0.56 -15.34 6.72
CA MET A 1 -0.58 -14.11 7.54
C MET A 1 -0.53 -12.95 6.57
N THR A 2 -1.67 -12.35 6.23
CA THR A 2 -1.67 -11.12 5.43
C THR A 2 -1.76 -9.97 6.40
N THR A 3 -0.65 -9.69 7.08
CA THR A 3 -0.51 -8.41 7.77
C THR A 3 -0.32 -7.39 6.66
N THR A 4 -1.39 -6.69 6.28
CA THR A 4 -1.26 -5.45 5.51
C THR A 4 -0.53 -4.47 6.42
N ALA A 5 0.80 -4.53 6.41
CA ALA A 5 1.63 -3.57 7.12
C ALA A 5 1.23 -2.18 6.62
N ALA A 6 0.97 -1.27 7.55
CA ALA A 6 0.69 0.11 7.21
C ALA A 6 1.83 0.62 6.33
N LEU A 7 1.48 1.25 5.20
CA LEU A 7 2.47 1.90 4.36
C LEU A 7 3.29 2.87 5.21
N THR A 8 4.60 2.69 5.17
CA THR A 8 5.59 3.55 5.81
C THR A 8 6.18 4.51 4.80
N ARG A 9 6.86 5.56 5.29
CA ARG A 9 7.63 6.47 4.42
C ARG A 9 8.78 5.76 3.69
N LEU A 10 9.14 4.53 4.05
CA LEU A 10 10.17 3.75 3.34
C LEU A 10 9.62 3.05 2.10
N ASP A 11 8.30 2.87 2.00
CA ASP A 11 7.66 2.20 0.87
C ASP A 11 7.72 3.07 -0.39
N ARG A 12 8.01 2.42 -1.53
CA ARG A 12 8.32 3.08 -2.79
C ARG A 12 7.37 2.59 -3.87
N CYS A 13 6.95 3.51 -4.72
CA CYS A 13 6.11 3.19 -5.85
C CYS A 13 6.86 2.31 -6.85
N ASP A 14 6.29 1.17 -7.23
CA ASP A 14 6.91 0.25 -8.20
C ASP A 14 7.09 0.87 -9.60
N GLY A 15 6.31 1.90 -9.94
CA GLY A 15 6.40 2.58 -11.24
C GLY A 15 7.42 3.71 -11.32
N CYS A 16 7.72 4.41 -10.21
CA CYS A 16 8.60 5.59 -10.25
C CYS A 16 9.46 5.83 -9.02
N SER A 17 9.50 4.88 -8.08
CA SER A 17 10.25 4.96 -6.81
C SER A 17 9.95 6.19 -5.92
N ALA A 18 8.90 6.97 -6.21
CA ALA A 18 8.39 7.98 -5.28
C ALA A 18 7.81 7.31 -4.02
N ALA A 19 7.53 8.07 -2.96
CA ALA A 19 6.86 7.53 -1.78
C ALA A 19 5.50 6.88 -2.15
N ALA A 20 5.28 5.67 -1.67
CA ALA A 20 4.02 4.97 -1.85
C ALA A 20 2.93 5.56 -0.95
N ALA A 21 1.72 5.66 -1.49
CA ALA A 21 0.53 6.15 -0.80
C ALA A 21 -0.63 5.13 -0.85
N HIS A 22 -0.49 4.08 -1.66
CA HIS A 22 -1.50 3.04 -1.83
C HIS A 22 -0.85 1.67 -1.99
N LEU A 23 -1.37 0.68 -1.26
CA LEU A 23 -1.10 -0.73 -1.47
C LEU A 23 -2.21 -1.28 -2.36
N VAL A 24 -1.83 -1.94 -3.43
CA VAL A 24 -2.71 -2.54 -4.42
C VAL A 24 -2.56 -4.04 -4.32
N VAL A 25 -3.61 -4.71 -3.82
CA VAL A 25 -3.65 -6.16 -3.69
C VAL A 25 -4.37 -6.73 -4.90
N LEU A 26 -3.67 -7.61 -5.62
CA LEU A 26 -4.14 -8.36 -6.79
C LEU A 26 -4.15 -9.86 -6.45
N PRO A 27 -4.87 -10.69 -7.23
CA PRO A 27 -4.84 -12.14 -7.05
C PRO A 27 -3.44 -12.74 -7.21
N GLU A 28 -2.60 -12.09 -8.02
CA GLU A 28 -1.26 -12.56 -8.38
C GLU A 28 -0.15 -11.98 -7.48
N GLY A 29 -0.47 -11.01 -6.61
CA GLY A 29 0.50 -10.38 -5.73
C GLY A 29 0.08 -8.99 -5.25
N GLU A 30 1.04 -8.24 -4.72
CA GLU A 30 0.83 -6.88 -4.23
C GLU A 30 1.78 -5.89 -4.90
N LEU A 31 1.30 -4.66 -5.12
CA LEU A 31 2.05 -3.55 -5.69
C LEU A 31 1.85 -2.30 -4.84
N MET A 32 2.84 -1.44 -4.79
CA MET A 32 2.80 -0.16 -4.09
C MET A 32 2.77 0.97 -5.11
N PHE A 33 1.80 1.86 -4.99
CA PHE A 33 1.67 3.03 -5.86
C PHE A 33 1.70 4.34 -5.08
N CYS A 34 2.36 5.35 -5.65
CA CYS A 34 2.19 6.73 -5.23
C CYS A 34 0.79 7.22 -5.62
N GLY A 35 0.33 8.32 -5.03
CA GLY A 35 -0.99 8.90 -5.35
C GLY A 35 -1.17 9.28 -6.84
N HIS A 36 -0.08 9.48 -7.58
CA HIS A 36 -0.15 9.65 -9.04
C HIS A 36 -0.45 8.32 -9.74
N HIS A 37 0.31 7.25 -9.45
CA HIS A 37 0.15 5.98 -10.14
C HIS A 37 -1.14 5.25 -9.77
N ALA A 38 -1.62 5.38 -8.53
CA ALA A 38 -2.93 4.87 -8.16
C ALA A 38 -4.06 5.51 -9.00
N ARG A 39 -4.00 6.82 -9.27
CA ARG A 39 -4.97 7.52 -10.13
C ARG A 39 -4.79 7.16 -11.60
N LYS A 40 -3.55 7.15 -12.09
CA LYS A 40 -3.20 6.81 -13.49
C LYS A 40 -3.65 5.39 -13.86
N HIS A 41 -3.51 4.43 -12.96
CA HIS A 41 -3.88 3.03 -13.18
C HIS A 41 -5.27 2.67 -12.66
N GLY A 42 -6.02 3.62 -12.07
CA GLY A 42 -7.24 3.34 -11.33
C GLY A 42 -8.33 2.59 -12.11
N ALA A 43 -8.52 2.90 -13.39
CA ALA A 43 -9.47 2.19 -14.25
C ALA A 43 -9.07 0.71 -14.40
N ARG A 44 -7.82 0.45 -14.78
CA ARG A 44 -7.29 -0.91 -14.96
C ARG A 44 -7.27 -1.71 -13.65
N LEU A 45 -6.95 -1.07 -12.53
CA LEU A 45 -6.99 -1.73 -11.22
C LEU A 45 -8.40 -2.21 -10.87
N ARG A 46 -9.42 -1.43 -11.19
CA ARG A 46 -10.83 -1.82 -10.99
C ARG A 46 -11.25 -2.98 -11.89
N GLU A 47 -10.83 -2.96 -13.16
CA GLU A 47 -11.10 -4.06 -14.10
C GLU A 47 -10.46 -5.38 -13.66
N LEU A 48 -9.27 -5.31 -13.04
CA LEU A 48 -8.57 -6.46 -12.49
C LEU A 48 -9.09 -6.90 -11.11
N GLY A 49 -10.08 -6.21 -10.55
CA GLY A 49 -10.61 -6.51 -9.22
C GLY A 49 -9.63 -6.24 -8.08
N ALA A 50 -8.68 -5.30 -8.27
CA ALA A 50 -7.68 -4.99 -7.27
C ALA A 50 -8.30 -4.28 -6.05
N ILE A 51 -7.82 -4.64 -4.86
CA ILE A 51 -8.15 -3.94 -3.62
C ILE A 51 -7.11 -2.83 -3.41
N VAL A 52 -7.55 -1.59 -3.34
CA VAL A 52 -6.67 -0.43 -3.16
C VAL A 52 -6.82 0.11 -1.75
N ILE A 53 -5.73 0.05 -0.98
CA ILE A 53 -5.68 0.43 0.43
C ILE A 53 -4.84 1.71 0.54
N PRO A 54 -5.39 2.85 0.99
CA PRO A 54 -4.63 4.09 1.14
C PRO A 54 -3.72 4.07 2.38
N GLU A 55 -2.69 4.94 2.36
CA GLU A 55 -1.85 5.21 3.53
C GLU A 55 -2.70 5.60 4.74
N GLY A 56 -2.30 5.12 5.93
CA GLY A 56 -3.02 5.39 7.16
C GLY A 56 -4.29 4.58 7.38
N SER A 57 -4.71 3.71 6.45
CA SER A 57 -5.82 2.78 6.67
C SER A 57 -5.44 1.54 7.50
N ALA A 58 -4.42 1.67 8.36
CA ALA A 58 -3.92 0.59 9.19
C ALA A 58 -5.08 -0.10 9.94
N VAL A 59 -5.15 -1.43 9.82
CA VAL A 59 -5.69 -2.25 10.92
C VAL A 59 -4.51 -2.61 11.79
N ASP A 60 -4.54 -2.16 13.04
CA ASP A 60 -3.45 -2.26 14.01
C ASP A 60 -2.78 -3.65 14.01
N PRO A 61 -1.50 -3.79 13.63
CA PRO A 61 -0.85 -5.10 13.74
C PRO A 61 -0.49 -5.45 15.19
N THR A 62 -0.44 -4.47 16.08
CA THR A 62 -0.40 -4.55 17.56
C THR A 62 -0.27 -3.13 18.11
N THR A 63 -0.73 -2.87 19.34
CA THR A 63 -0.27 -1.75 20.16
C THR A 63 1.24 -1.54 19.99
N ALA A 64 1.66 -0.28 20.01
CA ALA A 64 3.01 0.17 20.32
C ALA A 64 3.88 -0.90 21.02
N ILE A 65 4.90 -1.41 20.35
CA ILE A 65 6.09 -1.93 21.04
C ILE A 65 7.20 -0.94 20.73
N GLU A 66 7.24 0.13 21.52
CA GLU A 66 8.11 0.28 22.69
C GLU A 66 9.42 0.93 22.25
N GLU A 67 9.44 2.25 22.44
CA GLU A 67 10.65 3.04 22.69
C GLU A 67 11.50 2.25 23.71
N GLY A 68 12.54 1.56 23.22
CA GLY A 68 13.53 0.90 24.07
C GLY A 68 14.52 1.92 24.64
N PRO A 69 15.16 1.62 25.78
CA PRO A 69 15.73 2.60 26.72
C PRO A 69 16.79 3.55 26.17
#